data_AF-A0A0A2WHB2-F1
#
_entry.id   AF-A0A0A2WHB2-F1
#
_cell.length_a   1.000
_cell.length_b   1.000
_cell.length_c   1.000
_cell.angle_alpha   90.00
_cell.angle_beta   90.00
_cell.angle_gamma   90.00
#
_symmetry.space_group_name_H-M   'P 1'
#
loop_
_entity.id
_entity.type
_entity.pdbx_description
1 polymer ?
#
loop_
_entity_poly.entity_id
_entity_poly.type
_entity_poly.pdbx_seq_one_letter_code
_entity_poly.pdbx_strand_id
1 'polypeptide(L)'
;MSTRKDPSRTVRAPRGTQLSCPSWLSEAPFRMLQNNLDPEVAENPAELVVYGGIGRAARDWECFDAILASLKSLRDDETLLIQSGKPVGIFPTHADAPRVLLANSNLVPHWATWEHFNELDKKGLMMYGQMTAGSWIYIGSQGIVQGTYETFVEMGRQHYDGDLTGKWILTAGLGGMGGAQPLAASLAGACSLNIECQQSRIDMRLRTRYVDEQATDLDDALARIEKYTAAGEAKSIALLGNAAEILPQLVQRGVRPDAVTDQTSAHDPVHGYLPIGWSVEQWLRMQSEDPGRVRDAAKKSMRVHVEAMLAFEDMGIPVFDYGNNIRQMAKDEGCANAFDFPGFVPAYVRPLFCRGVGPFRWVALSGDPEDIYKTDAKVKELIPDDAHLHRWLDMAKERISFQGLPARICWVGLGLRHKLGLAFNEMVRSGELSAPVVIGRDHLDSGSVASPNRETEAMRDGSDAVSDWPLLNAMLNVAGGATWVSLHHGGGVGMGYSQHSGVVIVCDGSEEADKRIARVLWNDPGTGVMRHADAGYEIAKQCAKEQGLKLPMV
;
A
#
# COMPACT_ATOMS: atom_id res chain seq x y z
N MET A 1 1.82 -15.40 29.13
CA MET A 1 2.26 -16.01 27.84
C MET A 1 1.79 -15.08 26.74
N SER A 2 2.62 -14.81 25.73
CA SER A 2 2.23 -13.90 24.63
C SER A 2 1.12 -14.54 23.79
N THR A 3 -0.06 -13.90 23.71
CA THR A 3 -1.21 -14.31 22.88
C THR A 3 -1.08 -13.80 21.44
N ARG A 4 0.14 -13.62 20.93
CA ARG A 4 0.38 -13.05 19.58
C ARG A 4 0.36 -14.08 18.46
N LYS A 5 0.61 -15.35 18.76
CA LYS A 5 0.69 -16.43 17.77
C LYS A 5 -0.34 -17.49 18.08
N ASP A 6 -1.22 -17.77 17.11
CA ASP A 6 -2.19 -18.85 17.19
C ASP A 6 -2.35 -19.48 15.80
N PRO A 7 -1.62 -20.56 15.49
CA PRO A 7 -1.68 -21.22 14.19
C PRO A 7 -2.97 -22.03 13.99
N SER A 8 -3.79 -22.22 15.03
CA SER A 8 -5.06 -22.95 14.93
C SER A 8 -6.20 -22.09 14.39
N ARG A 9 -6.07 -20.76 14.48
CA ARG A 9 -7.09 -19.81 14.05
C ARG A 9 -7.04 -19.60 12.54
N THR A 10 -8.22 -19.67 11.92
CA THR A 10 -8.45 -19.21 10.55
C THR A 10 -9.54 -18.16 10.57
N VAL A 11 -9.19 -16.92 10.27
CA VAL A 11 -10.10 -15.77 10.27
C VAL A 11 -10.54 -15.47 8.85
N ARG A 12 -11.83 -15.19 8.64
CA ARG A 12 -12.37 -14.70 7.36
C ARG A 12 -13.50 -13.72 7.62
N ALA A 13 -13.68 -12.76 6.73
CA ALA A 13 -14.83 -11.85 6.80
C ALA A 13 -16.15 -12.62 6.59
N PRO A 14 -17.18 -12.37 7.42
CA PRO A 14 -18.55 -12.77 7.12
C PRO A 14 -19.02 -12.26 5.75
N ARG A 15 -19.90 -13.01 5.10
CA ARG A 15 -20.40 -12.76 3.74
C ARG A 15 -21.94 -12.62 3.74
N GLY A 16 -22.50 -12.11 2.66
CA GLY A 16 -23.94 -11.90 2.50
C GLY A 16 -24.48 -10.73 3.34
N THR A 17 -25.80 -10.67 3.51
CA THR A 17 -26.51 -9.53 4.11
C THR A 17 -26.82 -9.68 5.61
N GLN A 18 -26.52 -10.83 6.21
CA GLN A 18 -26.74 -11.06 7.63
C GLN A 18 -25.72 -10.27 8.47
N LEU A 19 -26.20 -9.44 9.38
CA LEU A 19 -25.36 -8.64 10.27
C LEU A 19 -24.96 -9.42 11.53
N SER A 20 -23.71 -9.24 11.95
CA SER A 20 -23.22 -9.61 13.28
C SER A 20 -23.24 -8.42 14.26
N CYS A 21 -23.20 -7.20 13.74
CA CYS A 21 -23.20 -5.94 14.49
C CYS A 21 -24.55 -5.20 14.36
N PRO A 22 -24.80 -4.15 15.16
CA PRO A 22 -26.09 -3.46 15.18
C PRO A 22 -26.44 -2.73 13.88
N SER A 23 -25.44 -2.35 13.07
CA SER A 23 -25.62 -1.60 11.82
C SER A 23 -24.53 -1.93 10.79
N TRP A 24 -24.75 -1.55 9.53
CA TRP A 24 -23.71 -1.68 8.49
C TRP A 24 -22.46 -0.85 8.78
N LEU A 25 -22.58 0.26 9.53
CA LEU A 25 -21.45 1.11 9.90
C LEU A 25 -20.52 0.46 10.94
N SER A 26 -21.04 -0.44 11.78
CA SER A 26 -20.25 -1.26 12.71
C SER A 26 -19.86 -2.62 12.11
N GLU A 27 -20.70 -3.19 11.24
CA GLU A 27 -20.43 -4.42 10.51
C GLU A 27 -19.27 -4.27 9.52
N ALA A 28 -19.16 -3.12 8.84
CA ALA A 28 -18.10 -2.88 7.87
C ALA A 28 -16.68 -2.99 8.48
N PRO A 29 -16.30 -2.25 9.54
CA PRO A 29 -15.00 -2.43 10.19
C PRO A 29 -14.85 -3.85 10.79
N PHE A 30 -15.94 -4.47 11.26
CA PHE A 30 -15.92 -5.86 11.75
C PHE A 30 -15.50 -6.86 10.66
N ARG A 31 -16.10 -6.76 9.46
CA ARG A 31 -15.74 -7.58 8.31
C ARG A 31 -14.34 -7.25 7.79
N MET A 32 -14.00 -5.97 7.70
CA MET A 32 -12.72 -5.55 7.14
C MET A 32 -11.52 -5.90 8.03
N LEU A 33 -11.65 -5.83 9.36
CA LEU A 33 -10.64 -6.34 10.29
C LEU A 33 -10.36 -7.84 10.04
N GLN A 34 -11.42 -8.62 9.85
CA GLN A 34 -11.30 -10.06 9.56
C GLN A 34 -10.77 -10.32 8.14
N ASN A 35 -11.13 -9.50 7.16
CA ASN A 35 -10.59 -9.58 5.79
C ASN A 35 -9.08 -9.37 5.77
N ASN A 36 -8.58 -8.42 6.56
CA ASN A 36 -7.15 -8.18 6.72
C ASN A 36 -6.38 -9.41 7.23
N LEU A 37 -7.05 -10.40 7.84
CA LEU A 37 -6.44 -11.63 8.35
C LEU A 37 -6.88 -12.89 7.59
N ASP A 38 -7.58 -12.73 6.47
CA ASP A 38 -7.94 -13.86 5.62
C ASP A 38 -6.66 -14.53 5.10
N PRO A 39 -6.50 -15.88 5.16
CA PRO A 39 -5.35 -16.57 4.59
C PRO A 39 -5.11 -16.33 3.10
N GLU A 40 -6.13 -15.91 2.37
CA GLU A 40 -5.97 -15.50 0.96
C GLU A 40 -5.38 -14.10 0.82
N VAL A 41 -5.44 -13.28 1.87
CA VAL A 41 -5.09 -11.86 1.88
C VAL A 41 -3.76 -11.62 2.59
N ALA A 42 -3.63 -12.07 3.83
CA ALA A 42 -2.54 -11.75 4.74
C ALA A 42 -1.28 -12.60 4.49
N GLU A 43 -0.11 -12.03 4.74
CA GLU A 43 1.18 -12.73 4.58
C GLU A 43 1.51 -13.72 5.71
N ASN A 44 1.03 -13.47 6.95
CA ASN A 44 1.14 -14.38 8.09
C ASN A 44 0.03 -14.12 9.14
N PRO A 45 -1.23 -14.49 8.85
CA PRO A 45 -2.38 -14.15 9.70
C PRO A 45 -2.37 -14.82 11.07
N ALA A 46 -1.70 -15.96 11.24
CA ALA A 46 -1.56 -16.66 12.53
C ALA A 46 -0.85 -15.80 13.60
N GLU A 47 -0.05 -14.83 13.17
CA GLU A 47 0.63 -13.85 14.02
C GLU A 47 0.06 -12.43 13.87
N LEU A 48 -1.16 -12.32 13.33
CA LEU A 48 -1.89 -11.09 13.02
C LEU A 48 -1.21 -10.21 11.95
N VAL A 49 -0.16 -10.71 11.30
CA VAL A 49 0.65 -9.96 10.33
C VAL A 49 -0.05 -9.97 8.97
N VAL A 50 -0.34 -8.77 8.48
CA VAL A 50 -0.98 -8.54 7.19
C VAL A 50 0.07 -8.42 6.10
N TYR A 51 1.00 -7.46 6.21
CA TYR A 51 2.09 -7.23 5.25
C TYR A 51 3.19 -6.29 5.79
N GLY A 52 4.27 -6.13 5.01
CA GLY A 52 5.27 -5.06 5.21
C GLY A 52 6.14 -5.24 6.46
N GLY A 53 6.76 -6.42 6.60
CA GLY A 53 7.45 -6.80 7.83
C GLY A 53 6.43 -7.24 8.89
N ILE A 54 6.37 -6.54 10.01
CA ILE A 54 5.49 -6.86 11.16
C ILE A 54 4.20 -6.01 11.21
N GLY A 55 3.70 -5.53 10.07
CA GLY A 55 2.46 -4.76 10.00
C GLY A 55 1.25 -5.62 10.39
N ARG A 56 0.58 -5.32 11.51
CA ARG A 56 -0.48 -6.15 12.10
C ARG A 56 -1.86 -5.49 12.10
N ALA A 57 -2.90 -6.33 12.12
CA ALA A 57 -4.30 -5.89 12.18
C ALA A 57 -4.79 -5.54 13.61
N ALA A 58 -4.24 -6.22 14.61
CA ALA A 58 -4.48 -6.00 16.03
C ALA A 58 -3.19 -6.32 16.82
N ARG A 59 -3.10 -5.83 18.07
CA ARG A 59 -1.86 -5.93 18.87
C ARG A 59 -1.50 -7.37 19.22
N ASP A 60 -2.51 -8.13 19.62
CA ASP A 60 -2.47 -9.54 20.02
C ASP A 60 -3.90 -10.12 19.88
N TRP A 61 -4.05 -11.43 20.06
CA TRP A 61 -5.34 -12.09 19.87
C TRP A 61 -6.39 -11.67 20.91
N GLU A 62 -5.99 -11.28 22.12
CA GLU A 62 -6.92 -10.74 23.12
C GLU A 62 -7.50 -9.39 22.66
N CYS A 63 -6.64 -8.50 22.14
CA CYS A 63 -7.07 -7.24 21.56
C CYS A 63 -7.98 -7.48 20.33
N PHE A 64 -7.64 -8.43 19.47
CA PHE A 64 -8.48 -8.80 18.32
C PHE A 64 -9.89 -9.23 18.77
N ASP A 65 -9.98 -10.17 19.71
CA ASP A 65 -11.26 -10.68 20.22
C ASP A 65 -12.07 -9.56 20.90
N ALA A 66 -11.40 -8.67 21.66
CA ALA A 66 -12.02 -7.51 22.29
C ALA A 66 -12.51 -6.47 21.28
N ILE A 67 -11.81 -6.25 20.15
CA ILE A 67 -12.28 -5.36 19.08
C ILE A 67 -13.56 -5.92 18.47
N LEU A 68 -13.56 -7.21 18.11
CA LEU A 68 -14.74 -7.86 17.54
C LEU A 68 -15.94 -7.82 18.49
N ALA A 69 -15.72 -8.06 19.79
CA ALA A 69 -16.77 -7.94 20.80
C ALA A 69 -17.29 -6.51 20.92
N SER A 70 -16.40 -5.51 20.90
CA SER A 70 -16.76 -4.09 20.98
C SER A 70 -17.60 -3.65 19.78
N LEU A 71 -17.24 -4.06 18.56
CA LEU A 71 -17.97 -3.72 17.34
C LEU A 71 -19.38 -4.34 17.32
N LYS A 72 -19.55 -5.54 17.86
CA LYS A 72 -20.86 -6.21 17.98
C LYS A 72 -21.85 -5.50 18.90
N SER A 73 -21.39 -4.66 19.84
CA SER A 73 -22.24 -3.89 20.75
C SER A 73 -22.16 -2.37 20.53
N LEU A 74 -21.43 -1.90 19.52
CA LEU A 74 -21.21 -0.49 19.26
C LEU A 74 -22.48 0.15 18.67
N ARG A 75 -23.03 1.16 19.35
CA ARG A 75 -24.20 1.91 18.84
C ARG A 75 -23.79 2.92 17.77
N ASP A 76 -24.77 3.34 16.97
CA ASP A 76 -24.55 4.33 15.90
C ASP A 76 -24.20 5.72 16.41
N ASP A 77 -24.45 6.01 17.69
CA ASP A 77 -24.04 7.26 18.36
C ASP A 77 -22.76 7.12 19.18
N GLU A 78 -22.00 6.04 18.98
CA GLU A 78 -20.74 5.78 19.69
C GLU A 78 -19.55 5.68 18.73
N THR A 79 -18.37 5.92 19.31
CA THR A 79 -17.07 5.77 18.63
C THR A 79 -16.12 4.93 19.47
N LEU A 80 -15.59 3.86 18.88
CA LEU A 80 -14.54 3.02 19.43
C LEU A 80 -13.15 3.63 19.16
N LEU A 81 -12.32 3.72 20.20
CA LEU A 81 -10.94 4.17 20.10
C LEU A 81 -9.97 2.98 20.08
N ILE A 82 -9.17 2.89 19.01
CA ILE A 82 -8.10 1.91 18.87
C ILE A 82 -6.75 2.61 19.04
N GLN A 83 -5.99 2.20 20.05
CA GLN A 83 -4.63 2.67 20.29
C GLN A 83 -3.67 1.52 19.97
N SER A 84 -2.82 1.68 18.96
CA SER A 84 -1.85 0.64 18.52
C SER A 84 -2.43 -0.77 18.56
N GLY A 85 -3.53 -0.98 17.83
CA GLY A 85 -4.22 -2.27 17.72
C GLY A 85 -4.96 -2.77 18.97
N LYS A 86 -5.17 -1.94 19.99
CA LYS A 86 -5.91 -2.28 21.21
C LYS A 86 -7.17 -1.41 21.36
N PRO A 87 -8.34 -1.99 21.67
CA PRO A 87 -9.55 -1.22 21.95
C PRO A 87 -9.44 -0.61 23.36
N VAL A 88 -9.38 0.71 23.48
CA VAL A 88 -9.08 1.40 24.76
C VAL A 88 -10.26 2.17 25.34
N GLY A 89 -11.30 2.43 24.57
CA GLY A 89 -12.50 3.10 25.07
C GLY A 89 -13.56 3.27 24.01
N ILE A 90 -14.81 3.38 24.45
CA ILE A 90 -15.97 3.72 23.62
C ILE A 90 -16.59 4.97 24.23
N PHE A 91 -16.84 5.98 23.41
CA PHE A 91 -17.40 7.26 23.85
C PHE A 91 -18.61 7.64 23.01
N PRO A 92 -19.64 8.28 23.61
CA PRO A 92 -20.72 8.89 22.86
C PRO A 92 -20.19 9.99 21.92
N THR A 93 -20.69 9.99 20.69
CA THR A 93 -20.45 11.00 19.65
C THR A 93 -21.78 11.33 18.96
N HIS A 94 -21.97 10.97 17.70
CA HIS A 94 -23.21 11.13 16.93
C HIS A 94 -23.19 10.26 15.66
N ALA A 95 -24.35 10.04 15.05
CA ALA A 95 -24.50 9.17 13.86
C ALA A 95 -23.56 9.54 12.69
N ASP A 96 -23.33 10.83 12.46
CA ASP A 96 -22.44 11.30 11.40
C ASP A 96 -20.93 11.24 11.74
N ALA A 97 -20.55 10.91 12.97
CA ALA A 97 -19.16 10.74 13.37
C ALA A 97 -18.61 9.37 12.92
N PRO A 98 -17.28 9.18 12.87
CA PRO A 98 -16.71 7.86 12.70
C PRO A 98 -17.10 6.88 13.81
N ARG A 99 -17.41 5.64 13.45
CA ARG A 99 -17.61 4.53 14.38
C ARG A 99 -16.30 4.08 15.02
N VAL A 100 -15.17 4.24 14.34
CA VAL A 100 -13.85 3.87 14.85
C VAL A 100 -12.81 4.96 14.57
N LEU A 101 -12.00 5.29 15.58
CA LEU A 101 -10.82 6.14 15.45
C LEU A 101 -9.58 5.35 15.84
N LEU A 102 -8.55 5.36 14.98
CA LEU A 102 -7.34 4.56 15.18
C LEU A 102 -6.10 5.44 15.24
N ALA A 103 -5.25 5.22 16.25
CA ALA A 103 -3.94 5.83 16.37
C ALA A 103 -2.88 4.74 16.60
N ASN A 104 -2.14 4.38 15.55
CA ASN A 104 -1.21 3.24 15.59
C ASN A 104 0.25 3.69 15.42
N SER A 105 1.14 3.14 16.26
CA SER A 105 2.60 3.29 16.15
C SER A 105 3.15 4.71 16.38
N ASN A 106 2.31 5.67 16.75
CA ASN A 106 2.73 7.04 17.02
C ASN A 106 3.67 7.10 18.23
N LEU A 107 4.83 7.72 18.04
CA LEU A 107 5.84 7.97 19.07
C LEU A 107 6.19 9.45 19.05
N VAL A 108 6.51 10.01 20.22
CA VAL A 108 7.04 11.37 20.30
C VAL A 108 8.36 11.42 19.49
N PRO A 109 8.61 12.44 18.65
CA PRO A 109 9.63 12.36 17.59
C PRO A 109 11.03 11.92 18.04
N HIS A 110 11.50 12.36 19.21
CA HIS A 110 12.81 11.94 19.73
C HIS A 110 12.91 10.42 20.00
N TRP A 111 11.80 9.78 20.30
CA TRP A 111 11.69 8.35 20.60
C TRP A 111 11.20 7.53 19.40
N ALA A 112 11.00 8.15 18.24
CA ALA A 112 10.47 7.51 17.04
C ALA A 112 11.51 6.64 16.32
N THR A 113 12.06 5.64 17.01
CA THR A 113 13.05 4.70 16.47
C THR A 113 12.57 3.26 16.60
N TRP A 114 13.14 2.37 15.77
CA TRP A 114 12.85 0.94 15.87
C TRP A 114 13.29 0.35 17.21
N GLU A 115 14.40 0.82 17.79
CA GLU A 115 14.89 0.37 19.10
C GLU A 115 13.84 0.62 20.19
N HIS A 116 13.30 1.83 20.27
CA HIS A 116 12.31 2.16 21.29
C HIS A 116 10.95 1.51 20.99
N PHE A 117 10.55 1.45 19.72
CA PHE A 117 9.38 0.68 19.29
C PHE A 117 9.46 -0.78 19.78
N ASN A 118 10.60 -1.44 19.57
CA ASN A 118 10.82 -2.84 19.95
C ASN A 118 10.85 -3.04 21.47
N GLU A 119 11.36 -2.08 22.23
CA GLU A 119 11.29 -2.08 23.70
C GLU A 119 9.84 -2.09 24.18
N LEU A 120 9.00 -1.22 23.62
CA LEU A 120 7.58 -1.13 23.94
C LEU A 120 6.79 -2.35 23.45
N ASP A 121 7.13 -2.87 22.27
CA ASP A 121 6.50 -4.07 21.73
C ASP A 121 6.74 -5.29 22.62
N LYS A 122 7.96 -5.49 23.14
CA LYS A 122 8.27 -6.55 24.12
C LYS A 122 7.47 -6.42 25.43
N LYS A 123 7.09 -5.20 25.81
CA LYS A 123 6.23 -4.91 26.97
C LYS A 123 4.73 -5.06 26.67
N GLY A 124 4.34 -5.40 25.43
CA GLY A 124 2.94 -5.47 25.01
C GLY A 124 2.27 -4.10 24.83
N LEU A 125 3.06 -3.04 24.64
CA LEU A 125 2.58 -1.66 24.58
C LEU A 125 2.48 -1.10 23.16
N MET A 126 2.97 -1.83 22.15
CA MET A 126 3.07 -1.33 20.79
C MET A 126 2.57 -2.34 19.75
N MET A 127 2.16 -1.82 18.60
CA MET A 127 1.85 -2.56 17.38
C MET A 127 2.29 -1.71 16.19
N TYR A 128 2.89 -2.32 15.17
CA TYR A 128 3.18 -1.64 13.91
C TYR A 128 1.95 -1.69 13.02
N GLY A 129 1.36 -0.54 12.73
CA GLY A 129 0.13 -0.45 11.93
C GLY A 129 0.38 -0.52 10.42
N GLN A 130 1.63 -0.36 9.96
CA GLN A 130 1.93 -0.04 8.57
C GLN A 130 0.99 1.11 8.11
N MET A 131 0.46 1.06 6.91
CA MET A 131 -0.59 1.92 6.41
C MET A 131 -1.93 1.21 6.61
N THR A 132 -2.25 0.23 5.76
CA THR A 132 -3.59 -0.40 5.72
C THR A 132 -3.76 -1.64 6.60
N ALA A 133 -2.67 -2.12 7.24
CA ALA A 133 -2.73 -3.29 8.11
C ALA A 133 -3.53 -2.98 9.38
N GLY A 134 -3.11 -1.95 10.12
CA GLY A 134 -3.74 -1.53 11.37
C GLY A 134 -4.99 -0.66 11.19
N SER A 135 -5.36 -0.30 9.96
CA SER A 135 -6.54 0.51 9.63
C SER A 135 -7.59 -0.23 8.80
N TRP A 136 -7.41 -1.55 8.61
CA TRP A 136 -8.42 -2.47 8.12
C TRP A 136 -8.94 -2.12 6.72
N ILE A 137 -8.04 -1.87 5.77
CA ILE A 137 -8.40 -1.60 4.37
C ILE A 137 -7.40 -2.21 3.37
N TYR A 138 -6.80 -3.34 3.77
CA TYR A 138 -5.92 -4.10 2.91
C TYR A 138 -6.72 -5.09 2.06
N ILE A 139 -6.39 -5.16 0.77
CA ILE A 139 -7.12 -5.93 -0.25
C ILE A 139 -6.19 -6.87 -1.02
N GLY A 140 -5.16 -7.37 -0.32
CA GLY A 140 -4.09 -8.16 -0.93
C GLY A 140 -3.18 -7.32 -1.82
N SER A 141 -2.47 -8.00 -2.71
CA SER A 141 -1.50 -7.38 -3.64
C SER A 141 -2.14 -6.38 -4.60
N GLN A 142 -3.46 -6.47 -4.79
CA GLN A 142 -4.20 -5.54 -5.64
C GLN A 142 -4.12 -4.10 -5.14
N GLY A 143 -3.96 -3.88 -3.83
CA GLY A 143 -3.93 -2.53 -3.26
C GLY A 143 -2.86 -1.61 -3.84
N ILE A 144 -1.73 -2.17 -4.29
CA ILE A 144 -0.59 -1.40 -4.84
C ILE A 144 -0.38 -1.60 -6.33
N VAL A 145 -0.96 -2.65 -6.94
CA VAL A 145 -0.63 -3.04 -8.32
C VAL A 145 -0.91 -1.96 -9.35
N GLN A 146 -1.97 -1.16 -9.18
CA GLN A 146 -2.18 -0.01 -10.04
C GLN A 146 -1.13 1.09 -9.85
N GLY A 147 -0.73 1.38 -8.61
CA GLY A 147 0.32 2.38 -8.37
C GLY A 147 1.65 1.97 -9.01
N THR A 148 1.98 0.68 -8.95
CA THR A 148 3.16 0.13 -9.62
C THR A 148 3.03 0.16 -11.13
N TYR A 149 1.84 -0.15 -11.66
CA TYR A 149 1.54 -0.04 -13.08
C TYR A 149 1.68 1.40 -13.58
N GLU A 150 1.07 2.39 -12.90
CA GLU A 150 1.19 3.81 -13.28
C GLU A 150 2.64 4.29 -13.20
N THR A 151 3.41 3.82 -12.22
CA THR A 151 4.85 4.11 -12.12
C THR A 151 5.62 3.60 -13.34
N PHE A 152 5.40 2.35 -13.73
CA PHE A 152 6.09 1.77 -14.89
C PHE A 152 5.61 2.37 -16.22
N VAL A 153 4.32 2.66 -16.37
CA VAL A 153 3.79 3.34 -17.55
C VAL A 153 4.40 4.73 -17.71
N GLU A 154 4.47 5.50 -16.63
CA GLU A 154 5.06 6.84 -16.68
C GLU A 154 6.58 6.80 -16.90
N MET A 155 7.29 5.86 -16.28
CA MET A 155 8.70 5.57 -16.60
C MET A 155 8.86 5.25 -18.09
N GLY A 156 7.99 4.41 -18.65
CA GLY A 156 7.96 4.10 -20.08
C GLY A 156 7.75 5.34 -20.95
N ARG A 157 6.85 6.25 -20.57
CA ARG A 157 6.63 7.52 -21.29
C ARG A 157 7.85 8.44 -21.28
N GLN A 158 8.55 8.52 -20.15
CA GLN A 158 9.68 9.43 -20.00
C GLN A 158 10.97 8.89 -20.65
N HIS A 159 11.16 7.57 -20.68
CA HIS A 159 12.42 6.96 -21.10
C HIS A 159 12.34 6.15 -22.41
N TYR A 160 11.13 5.73 -22.82
CA TYR A 160 10.91 4.78 -23.92
C TYR A 160 9.69 5.13 -24.78
N ASP A 161 9.34 6.42 -24.89
CA ASP A 161 8.23 6.93 -25.71
C ASP A 161 6.85 6.28 -25.41
N GLY A 162 6.71 5.69 -24.23
CA GLY A 162 5.49 5.03 -23.76
C GLY A 162 5.33 3.58 -24.19
N ASP A 163 6.29 3.01 -24.92
CA ASP A 163 6.26 1.62 -25.38
C ASP A 163 7.33 0.78 -24.69
N LEU A 164 6.88 -0.14 -23.82
CA LEU A 164 7.74 -1.08 -23.11
C LEU A 164 7.86 -2.44 -23.81
N THR A 165 7.37 -2.59 -25.05
CA THR A 165 7.51 -3.82 -25.82
C THR A 165 8.99 -4.16 -26.02
N GLY A 166 9.37 -5.39 -25.66
CA GLY A 166 10.77 -5.84 -25.73
C GLY A 166 11.68 -5.25 -24.64
N LYS A 167 11.10 -4.55 -23.65
CA LYS A 167 11.82 -4.03 -22.47
C LYS A 167 11.66 -4.95 -21.28
N TRP A 168 12.59 -4.88 -20.34
CA TRP A 168 12.46 -5.61 -19.08
C TRP A 168 12.94 -4.83 -17.85
N ILE A 169 12.25 -5.09 -16.73
CA ILE A 169 12.49 -4.44 -15.44
C ILE A 169 13.15 -5.43 -14.48
N LEU A 170 14.25 -5.01 -13.85
CA LEU A 170 14.91 -5.75 -12.78
C LEU A 170 14.44 -5.23 -11.42
N THR A 171 14.00 -6.13 -10.55
CA THR A 171 13.61 -5.78 -9.17
C THR A 171 13.78 -6.94 -8.20
N ALA A 172 13.54 -6.68 -6.91
CA ALA A 172 13.52 -7.66 -5.85
C ALA A 172 12.34 -7.47 -4.87
N GLY A 173 12.02 -8.55 -4.15
CA GLY A 173 10.96 -8.63 -3.15
C GLY A 173 9.61 -9.05 -3.74
N LEU A 174 9.13 -10.24 -3.38
CA LEU A 174 7.82 -10.79 -3.74
C LEU A 174 6.89 -10.97 -2.52
N GLY A 175 7.05 -10.10 -1.52
CA GLY A 175 6.12 -9.96 -0.39
C GLY A 175 4.73 -9.46 -0.81
N GLY A 176 3.86 -9.13 0.15
CA GLY A 176 2.46 -8.77 -0.16
C GLY A 176 2.31 -7.61 -1.15
N MET A 177 3.17 -6.59 -1.01
CA MET A 177 3.23 -5.44 -1.93
C MET A 177 4.20 -5.68 -3.08
N GLY A 178 5.41 -6.17 -2.79
CA GLY A 178 6.44 -6.52 -3.78
C GLY A 178 5.98 -7.47 -4.88
N GLY A 179 5.09 -8.41 -4.53
CA GLY A 179 4.47 -9.35 -5.44
C GLY A 179 3.58 -8.70 -6.50
N ALA A 180 3.28 -7.41 -6.42
CA ALA A 180 2.55 -6.68 -7.45
C ALA A 180 3.44 -6.24 -8.63
N GLN A 181 4.75 -6.11 -8.43
CA GLN A 181 5.69 -5.66 -9.46
C GLN A 181 5.69 -6.51 -10.74
N PRO A 182 5.71 -7.85 -10.68
CA PRO A 182 5.77 -8.65 -11.90
C PRO A 182 4.52 -8.48 -12.77
N LEU A 183 3.33 -8.52 -12.15
CA LEU A 183 2.07 -8.27 -12.86
C LEU A 183 2.01 -6.83 -13.40
N ALA A 184 2.38 -5.83 -12.61
CA ALA A 184 2.39 -4.44 -13.05
C ALA A 184 3.31 -4.21 -14.26
N ALA A 185 4.49 -4.83 -14.28
CA ALA A 185 5.40 -4.79 -15.42
C ALA A 185 4.75 -5.43 -16.66
N SER A 186 4.17 -6.63 -16.53
CA SER A 186 3.48 -7.29 -17.64
C SER A 186 2.29 -6.48 -18.18
N LEU A 187 1.52 -5.81 -17.30
CA LEU A 187 0.41 -4.93 -17.70
C LEU A 187 0.90 -3.67 -18.41
N ALA A 188 2.06 -3.15 -18.02
CA ALA A 188 2.72 -2.02 -18.68
C ALA A 188 3.37 -2.42 -20.02
N GLY A 189 3.48 -3.72 -20.33
CA GLY A 189 4.02 -4.26 -21.57
C GLY A 189 5.48 -4.74 -21.48
N ALA A 190 6.08 -4.71 -20.29
CA ALA A 190 7.46 -5.13 -20.06
C ALA A 190 7.55 -6.59 -19.57
N CYS A 191 8.67 -7.25 -19.88
CA CYS A 191 9.12 -8.39 -19.09
C CYS A 191 9.63 -7.94 -17.70
N SER A 192 9.78 -8.87 -16.76
CA SER A 192 10.43 -8.55 -15.48
C SER A 192 11.21 -9.73 -14.90
N LEU A 193 12.33 -9.44 -14.26
CA LEU A 193 13.08 -10.37 -13.42
C LEU A 193 12.97 -9.93 -11.96
N ASN A 194 12.43 -10.81 -11.12
CA ASN A 194 12.01 -10.49 -9.76
C ASN A 194 12.73 -11.43 -8.78
N ILE A 195 13.71 -10.90 -8.06
CA ILE A 195 14.54 -11.67 -7.12
C ILE A 195 13.83 -11.80 -5.77
N GLU A 196 13.72 -13.00 -5.24
CA GLU A 196 13.09 -13.28 -3.95
C GLU A 196 13.88 -14.35 -3.19
N CYS A 197 14.09 -14.17 -1.88
CA CYS A 197 14.92 -15.08 -1.11
C CYS A 197 14.13 -16.25 -0.49
N GLN A 198 12.80 -16.16 -0.40
CA GLN A 198 11.93 -17.17 0.18
C GLN A 198 11.06 -17.86 -0.89
N GLN A 199 11.25 -19.17 -1.08
CA GLN A 199 10.47 -19.97 -2.02
C GLN A 199 8.96 -19.86 -1.77
N SER A 200 8.52 -19.84 -0.51
CA SER A 200 7.10 -19.74 -0.16
C SER A 200 6.43 -18.44 -0.64
N ARG A 201 7.20 -17.36 -0.83
CA ARG A 201 6.71 -16.08 -1.39
C ARG A 201 6.57 -16.16 -2.91
N ILE A 202 7.51 -16.82 -3.59
CA ILE A 202 7.39 -17.13 -5.03
C ILE A 202 6.15 -17.99 -5.27
N ASP A 203 5.99 -19.09 -4.52
CA ASP A 203 4.84 -20.01 -4.63
C ASP A 203 3.50 -19.28 -4.44
N MET A 204 3.45 -18.32 -3.51
CA MET A 204 2.27 -17.49 -3.28
C MET A 204 1.92 -16.68 -4.54
N ARG A 205 2.91 -16.03 -5.18
CA ARG A 205 2.64 -15.18 -6.37
C ARG A 205 2.34 -15.98 -7.62
N LEU A 206 2.92 -17.17 -7.77
CA LEU A 206 2.54 -18.10 -8.83
C LEU A 206 1.08 -18.52 -8.66
N ARG A 207 0.69 -18.92 -7.44
CA ARG A 207 -0.68 -19.32 -7.13
C ARG A 207 -1.69 -18.20 -7.36
N THR A 208 -1.36 -16.96 -7.00
CA THR A 208 -2.25 -15.80 -7.20
C THR A 208 -2.18 -15.21 -8.60
N ARG A 209 -1.34 -15.76 -9.49
CA ARG A 209 -1.10 -15.32 -10.89
C ARG A 209 -0.51 -13.91 -11.01
N TYR A 210 0.25 -13.51 -10.00
CA TYR A 210 0.98 -12.25 -9.98
C TYR A 210 2.39 -12.35 -10.58
N VAL A 211 2.93 -13.57 -10.70
CA VAL A 211 4.13 -13.89 -11.48
C VAL A 211 3.84 -15.09 -12.39
N ASP A 212 4.41 -15.10 -13.60
CA ASP A 212 4.09 -16.10 -14.62
C ASP A 212 4.90 -17.40 -14.43
N GLU A 213 6.20 -17.29 -14.16
CA GLU A 213 7.08 -18.44 -14.02
C GLU A 213 8.27 -18.19 -13.07
N GLN A 214 8.95 -19.28 -12.70
CA GLN A 214 10.17 -19.25 -11.90
C GLN A 214 11.32 -19.87 -12.69
N ALA A 215 12.47 -19.18 -12.73
CA ALA A 215 13.70 -19.69 -13.32
C ALA A 215 14.46 -20.61 -12.34
N THR A 216 15.26 -21.54 -12.89
CA THR A 216 16.06 -22.48 -12.08
C THR A 216 17.32 -21.85 -11.50
N ASP A 217 17.90 -20.89 -12.23
CA ASP A 217 19.10 -20.16 -11.87
C ASP A 217 19.17 -18.84 -12.68
N LEU A 218 20.24 -18.07 -12.47
CA LEU A 218 20.43 -16.77 -13.13
C LEU A 218 20.60 -16.90 -14.65
N ASP A 219 21.23 -17.96 -15.14
CA ASP A 219 21.47 -18.14 -16.58
C ASP A 219 20.16 -18.50 -17.29
N ASP A 220 19.36 -19.40 -16.71
CA ASP A 220 17.99 -19.70 -17.17
C ASP A 220 17.10 -18.44 -17.17
N ALA A 221 17.18 -17.62 -16.10
CA ALA A 221 16.42 -16.38 -16.00
C ALA A 221 16.75 -15.41 -17.14
N LEU A 222 18.04 -15.20 -17.43
CA LEU A 222 18.49 -14.30 -18.49
C LEU A 222 18.13 -14.83 -19.89
N ALA A 223 18.26 -16.14 -20.12
CA ALA A 223 17.86 -16.76 -21.38
C ALA A 223 16.36 -16.59 -21.67
N ARG A 224 15.52 -16.69 -20.63
CA ARG A 224 14.07 -16.44 -20.74
C ARG A 224 13.75 -14.97 -21.00
N ILE A 225 14.40 -14.06 -20.28
CA ILE A 225 14.24 -12.61 -20.52
C ILE A 225 14.58 -12.28 -21.98
N GLU A 226 15.71 -12.74 -22.50
CA GLU A 226 16.11 -12.53 -23.89
C GLU A 226 15.08 -13.10 -24.87
N LYS A 227 14.62 -14.34 -24.64
CA LYS A 227 13.60 -14.99 -25.46
C LYS A 227 12.31 -14.17 -25.53
N TYR A 228 11.75 -13.76 -24.40
CA TYR A 228 10.46 -13.08 -24.37
C TYR A 228 10.54 -11.64 -24.86
N THR A 229 11.61 -10.92 -24.51
CA THR A 229 11.84 -9.55 -25.01
C THR A 229 12.02 -9.55 -26.53
N ALA A 230 12.78 -10.50 -27.11
CA ALA A 230 12.92 -10.64 -28.55
C ALA A 230 11.59 -11.00 -29.27
N ALA A 231 10.69 -11.70 -28.58
CA ALA A 231 9.36 -12.03 -29.09
C ALA A 231 8.32 -10.89 -28.92
N GLY A 232 8.67 -9.80 -28.23
CA GLY A 232 7.73 -8.73 -27.87
C GLY A 232 6.67 -9.18 -26.85
N GLU A 233 6.95 -10.23 -26.08
CA GLU A 233 6.07 -10.72 -25.02
C GLU A 233 6.35 -9.98 -23.69
N ALA A 234 5.33 -9.90 -22.84
CA ALA A 234 5.43 -9.30 -21.50
C ALA A 234 5.30 -10.39 -20.42
N LYS A 235 6.44 -11.01 -20.06
CA LYS A 235 6.52 -12.15 -19.12
C LYS A 235 7.29 -11.80 -17.86
N SER A 236 6.75 -12.27 -16.74
CA SER A 236 7.34 -12.08 -15.43
C SER A 236 8.01 -13.35 -14.89
N ILE A 237 9.28 -13.22 -14.50
CA ILE A 237 10.12 -14.34 -14.05
C ILE A 237 10.54 -14.08 -12.61
N ALA A 238 10.25 -15.02 -11.72
CA ALA A 238 10.82 -15.06 -10.38
C ALA A 238 12.17 -15.77 -10.38
N LEU A 239 13.11 -15.29 -9.59
CA LEU A 239 14.40 -15.93 -9.35
C LEU A 239 14.64 -16.08 -7.85
N LEU A 240 14.83 -17.31 -7.40
CA LEU A 240 15.16 -17.58 -6.00
C LEU A 240 16.62 -17.17 -5.72
N GLY A 241 16.82 -16.21 -4.82
CA GLY A 241 18.16 -15.79 -4.40
C GLY A 241 18.18 -14.48 -3.61
N ASN A 242 19.38 -14.00 -3.29
CA ASN A 242 19.57 -12.74 -2.58
C ASN A 242 19.85 -11.60 -3.56
N ALA A 243 19.04 -10.55 -3.52
CA ALA A 243 19.20 -9.36 -4.36
C ALA A 243 20.59 -8.71 -4.20
N ALA A 244 21.11 -8.67 -2.98
CA ALA A 244 22.42 -8.10 -2.67
C ALA A 244 23.60 -8.96 -3.17
N GLU A 245 23.33 -10.16 -3.70
CA GLU A 245 24.32 -11.01 -4.39
C GLU A 245 24.10 -10.99 -5.91
N ILE A 246 22.84 -11.02 -6.36
CA ILE A 246 22.48 -11.15 -7.77
C ILE A 246 22.65 -9.82 -8.52
N LEU A 247 22.24 -8.67 -7.96
CA LEU A 247 22.41 -7.38 -8.64
C LEU A 247 23.89 -7.08 -8.92
N PRO A 248 24.82 -7.22 -7.96
CA PRO A 248 26.25 -7.08 -8.25
C PRO A 248 26.76 -8.05 -9.32
N GLN A 249 26.27 -9.29 -9.36
CA GLN A 249 26.65 -10.25 -10.40
C GLN A 249 26.15 -9.82 -11.79
N LEU A 250 24.94 -9.28 -11.89
CA LEU A 250 24.39 -8.76 -13.14
C LEU A 250 25.21 -7.56 -13.66
N VAL A 251 25.59 -6.64 -12.76
CA VAL A 251 26.50 -5.52 -13.07
C VAL A 251 27.83 -6.03 -13.61
N GLN A 252 28.46 -7.00 -12.92
CA GLN A 252 29.75 -7.57 -13.33
C GLN A 252 29.69 -8.26 -14.70
N ARG A 253 28.55 -8.87 -15.03
CA ARG A 253 28.30 -9.52 -16.33
C ARG A 253 27.96 -8.52 -17.44
N GLY A 254 27.81 -7.23 -17.12
CA GLY A 254 27.42 -6.19 -18.07
C GLY A 254 25.99 -6.36 -18.60
N VAL A 255 25.12 -7.03 -17.84
CA VAL A 255 23.70 -7.16 -18.18
C VAL A 255 23.03 -5.80 -18.07
N ARG A 256 22.16 -5.45 -19.03
CA ARG A 256 21.51 -4.14 -19.09
C ARG A 256 19.98 -4.29 -19.07
N PRO A 257 19.33 -4.25 -17.89
CA PRO A 257 17.89 -4.04 -17.82
C PRO A 257 17.50 -2.68 -18.39
N ASP A 258 16.22 -2.51 -18.69
CA ASP A 258 15.65 -1.23 -19.13
C ASP A 258 15.13 -0.40 -17.94
N ALA A 259 14.97 -0.99 -16.77
CA ALA A 259 14.80 -0.24 -15.52
C ALA A 259 15.23 -1.09 -14.32
N VAL A 260 15.66 -0.42 -13.24
CA VAL A 260 16.01 -1.07 -11.97
C VAL A 260 15.26 -0.40 -10.81
N THR A 261 14.68 -1.21 -9.94
CA THR A 261 14.05 -0.76 -8.71
C THR A 261 14.17 -1.84 -7.63
N ASP A 262 13.69 -1.57 -6.41
CA ASP A 262 13.64 -2.54 -5.31
C ASP A 262 12.37 -2.39 -4.48
N GLN A 263 11.81 -3.52 -4.03
CA GLN A 263 10.71 -3.57 -3.08
C GLN A 263 10.88 -4.65 -2.00
N THR A 264 12.14 -4.99 -1.67
CA THR A 264 12.43 -5.69 -0.41
C THR A 264 11.90 -4.89 0.79
N SER A 265 11.74 -5.51 1.97
CA SER A 265 11.27 -4.78 3.17
C SER A 265 12.43 -4.09 3.89
N ALA A 266 13.20 -3.26 3.17
CA ALA A 266 14.38 -2.58 3.70
C ALA A 266 14.09 -1.61 4.85
N HIS A 267 12.83 -1.19 5.01
CA HIS A 267 12.35 -0.34 6.11
C HIS A 267 12.44 -0.98 7.49
N ASP A 268 12.57 -2.31 7.55
CA ASP A 268 12.77 -3.10 8.77
C ASP A 268 14.00 -4.01 8.59
N PRO A 269 15.20 -3.54 8.99
CA PRO A 269 16.44 -4.30 8.79
C PRO A 269 16.50 -5.62 9.58
N VAL A 270 15.65 -5.82 10.59
CA VAL A 270 15.64 -7.06 11.37
C VAL A 270 14.75 -8.11 10.70
N HIS A 271 13.52 -7.73 10.37
CA HIS A 271 12.50 -8.68 9.90
C HIS A 271 12.26 -8.66 8.39
N GLY A 272 12.83 -7.70 7.65
CA GLY A 272 12.49 -7.44 6.26
C GLY A 272 13.58 -7.67 5.21
N TYR A 273 14.83 -7.87 5.60
CA TYR A 273 15.96 -7.99 4.65
C TYR A 273 16.94 -9.09 5.03
N LEU A 274 17.15 -10.05 4.13
CA LEU A 274 18.07 -11.17 4.31
C LEU A 274 19.53 -10.72 4.10
N PRO A 275 20.43 -10.84 5.09
CA PRO A 275 21.85 -10.51 4.91
C PRO A 275 22.53 -11.41 3.86
N ILE A 276 23.52 -10.86 3.14
CA ILE A 276 24.37 -11.60 2.19
C ILE A 276 25.01 -12.82 2.87
N GLY A 277 25.02 -13.96 2.20
CA GLY A 277 25.61 -15.21 2.67
C GLY A 277 24.86 -15.91 3.82
N TRP A 278 23.69 -15.43 4.21
CA TRP A 278 22.85 -16.07 5.24
C TRP A 278 21.76 -16.91 4.58
N SER A 279 21.43 -18.05 5.19
CA SER A 279 20.21 -18.78 4.83
C SER A 279 18.98 -18.13 5.47
N VAL A 280 17.80 -18.38 4.90
CA VAL A 280 16.52 -17.91 5.45
C VAL A 280 16.32 -18.46 6.87
N GLU A 281 16.66 -19.72 7.12
CA GLU A 281 16.53 -20.36 8.44
C GLU A 281 17.44 -19.67 9.48
N GLN A 282 18.68 -19.36 9.10
CA GLN A 282 19.61 -18.62 9.95
C GLN A 282 19.05 -17.24 10.26
N TRP A 283 18.59 -16.51 9.25
CA TRP A 283 18.03 -15.17 9.42
C TRP A 283 16.85 -15.17 10.38
N LEU A 284 15.87 -16.04 10.17
CA LEU A 284 14.68 -16.16 11.03
C LEU A 284 15.04 -16.51 12.48
N ARG A 285 16.01 -17.42 12.70
CA ARG A 285 16.48 -17.76 14.06
C ARG A 285 17.13 -16.56 14.75
N MET A 286 18.01 -15.87 14.04
CA MET A 286 18.81 -14.75 14.58
C MET A 286 17.97 -13.52 14.91
N GLN A 287 16.78 -13.34 14.31
CA GLN A 287 15.85 -12.26 14.68
C GLN A 287 15.48 -12.29 16.17
N SER A 288 15.36 -13.48 16.75
CA SER A 288 15.08 -13.64 18.18
C SER A 288 16.33 -13.70 19.06
N GLU A 289 17.43 -14.25 18.55
CA GLU A 289 18.65 -14.48 19.34
C GLU A 289 19.51 -13.21 19.47
N ASP A 290 19.71 -12.49 18.37
CA ASP A 290 20.53 -11.27 18.32
C ASP A 290 20.03 -10.33 17.20
N PRO A 291 18.91 -9.63 17.43
CA PRO A 291 18.35 -8.70 16.44
C PRO A 291 19.30 -7.56 16.09
N GLY A 292 20.21 -7.18 16.99
CA GLY A 292 21.22 -6.16 16.72
C GLY A 292 22.19 -6.60 15.63
N ARG A 293 22.70 -7.84 15.73
CA ARG A 293 23.55 -8.42 14.69
C ARG A 293 22.82 -8.59 13.35
N VAL A 294 21.52 -8.94 13.37
CA VAL A 294 20.73 -9.02 12.13
C VAL A 294 20.63 -7.64 11.48
N ARG A 295 20.22 -6.61 12.24
CA ARG A 295 20.11 -5.22 11.76
C ARG A 295 21.40 -4.77 11.08
N ASP A 296 22.53 -4.93 11.76
CA ASP A 296 23.82 -4.43 11.26
C ASP A 296 24.29 -5.22 10.02
N ALA A 297 24.03 -6.52 9.96
CA ALA A 297 24.36 -7.34 8.78
C ALA A 297 23.46 -7.03 7.58
N ALA A 298 22.17 -6.79 7.83
CA ALA A 298 21.20 -6.44 6.81
C ALA A 298 21.50 -5.07 6.19
N LYS A 299 21.78 -4.04 7.01
CA LYS A 299 22.13 -2.71 6.49
C LYS A 299 23.40 -2.72 5.63
N LYS A 300 24.44 -3.48 6.03
CA LYS A 300 25.63 -3.68 5.19
C LYS A 300 25.31 -4.33 3.85
N SER A 301 24.36 -5.25 3.83
CA SER A 301 23.90 -5.91 2.61
C SER A 301 23.07 -4.97 1.73
N MET A 302 22.24 -4.11 2.32
CA MET A 302 21.50 -3.06 1.60
C MET A 302 22.44 -2.06 0.94
N ARG A 303 23.56 -1.71 1.59
CA ARG A 303 24.59 -0.88 0.97
C ARG A 303 25.14 -1.50 -0.33
N VAL A 304 25.51 -2.78 -0.30
CA VAL A 304 26.01 -3.49 -1.50
C VAL A 304 24.95 -3.54 -2.60
N HIS A 305 23.68 -3.75 -2.23
CA HIS A 305 22.56 -3.70 -3.16
C HIS A 305 22.45 -2.32 -3.83
N VAL A 306 22.45 -1.24 -3.04
CA VAL A 306 22.36 0.14 -3.55
C VAL A 306 23.58 0.52 -4.40
N GLU A 307 24.79 0.09 -4.03
CA GLU A 307 25.98 0.27 -4.87
C GLU A 307 25.83 -0.39 -6.25
N ALA A 308 25.14 -1.54 -6.34
CA ALA A 308 24.81 -2.15 -7.63
C ALA A 308 23.72 -1.38 -8.40
N MET A 309 22.71 -0.83 -7.72
CA MET A 309 21.71 0.05 -8.33
C MET A 309 22.37 1.31 -8.92
N LEU A 310 23.27 1.95 -8.18
CA LEU A 310 24.07 3.09 -8.66
C LEU A 310 24.94 2.72 -9.87
N ALA A 311 25.53 1.53 -9.88
CA ALA A 311 26.29 1.07 -11.03
C ALA A 311 25.42 0.88 -12.30
N PHE A 312 24.14 0.51 -12.15
CA PHE A 312 23.19 0.50 -13.28
C PHE A 312 22.80 1.92 -13.72
N GLU A 313 22.65 2.85 -12.78
CA GLU A 313 22.43 4.27 -13.09
C GLU A 313 23.61 4.87 -13.87
N ASP A 314 24.85 4.57 -13.48
CA ASP A 314 26.08 4.97 -14.20
C ASP A 314 26.13 4.38 -15.63
N MET A 315 25.46 3.26 -15.86
CA MET A 315 25.29 2.68 -17.19
C MET A 315 24.23 3.42 -18.04
N GLY A 316 23.52 4.40 -17.49
CA GLY A 316 22.44 5.14 -18.13
C GLY A 316 21.08 4.43 -18.08
N ILE A 317 20.90 3.51 -17.14
CA ILE A 317 19.63 2.79 -16.95
C ILE A 317 18.74 3.61 -16.00
N PRO A 318 17.43 3.77 -16.26
CA PRO A 318 16.51 4.34 -15.28
C PRO A 318 16.51 3.54 -13.98
N VAL A 319 16.95 4.16 -12.89
CA VAL A 319 16.96 3.59 -11.54
C VAL A 319 16.10 4.44 -10.63
N PHE A 320 15.29 3.82 -9.77
CA PHE A 320 14.49 4.55 -8.80
C PHE A 320 14.21 3.72 -7.55
N ASP A 321 13.98 4.41 -6.44
CA ASP A 321 13.53 3.83 -5.18
C ASP A 321 12.01 3.72 -5.17
N TYR A 322 11.50 2.55 -4.76
CA TYR A 322 10.06 2.27 -4.69
C TYR A 322 9.51 2.31 -3.26
N GLY A 323 10.07 3.18 -2.43
CA GLY A 323 9.45 3.61 -1.18
C GLY A 323 9.67 2.71 0.03
N ASN A 324 10.74 1.91 0.03
CA ASN A 324 11.10 1.01 1.12
C ASN A 324 12.28 1.52 1.98
N ASN A 325 12.78 2.74 1.70
CA ASN A 325 13.85 3.40 2.45
C ASN A 325 15.25 2.78 2.29
N ILE A 326 15.49 1.96 1.26
CA ILE A 326 16.77 1.26 1.06
C ILE A 326 17.95 2.25 0.90
N ARG A 327 17.72 3.39 0.21
CA ARG A 327 18.71 4.47 0.04
C ARG A 327 19.19 5.03 1.37
N GLN A 328 18.26 5.26 2.32
CA GLN A 328 18.62 5.74 3.65
C GLN A 328 19.43 4.70 4.42
N MET A 329 19.04 3.42 4.36
CA MET A 329 19.79 2.36 5.03
C MET A 329 21.23 2.24 4.49
N ALA A 330 21.42 2.38 3.18
CA ALA A 330 22.73 2.40 2.56
C ALA A 330 23.54 3.67 2.93
N LYS A 331 22.89 4.83 2.97
CA LYS A 331 23.50 6.11 3.40
C LYS A 331 24.01 6.01 4.84
N ASP A 332 23.23 5.43 5.74
CA ASP A 332 23.62 5.23 7.13
C ASP A 332 24.84 4.30 7.28
N GLU A 333 25.11 3.44 6.28
CA GLU A 333 26.30 2.58 6.20
C GLU A 333 27.43 3.19 5.33
N GLY A 334 27.36 4.49 5.02
CA GLY A 334 28.43 5.24 4.37
C GLY A 334 28.39 5.28 2.84
N CYS A 335 27.29 4.87 2.20
CA CYS A 335 27.07 5.12 0.77
C CYS A 335 26.66 6.60 0.57
N ALA A 336 27.65 7.48 0.37
CA ALA A 336 27.43 8.93 0.35
C ALA A 336 26.48 9.39 -0.77
N ASN A 337 26.49 8.67 -1.90
CA ASN A 337 25.70 8.93 -3.10
C ASN A 337 24.44 8.05 -3.21
N ALA A 338 23.97 7.46 -2.10
CA ALA A 338 22.79 6.58 -2.10
C ALA A 338 21.49 7.25 -2.59
N PHE A 339 21.45 8.59 -2.67
CA PHE A 339 20.28 9.36 -3.11
C PHE A 339 20.46 9.96 -4.52
N ASP A 340 21.46 9.53 -5.28
CA ASP A 340 21.68 10.01 -6.65
C ASP A 340 20.52 9.59 -7.58
N PHE A 341 19.94 8.40 -7.35
CA PHE A 341 18.67 8.01 -7.98
C PHE A 341 17.42 8.45 -7.17
N PRO A 342 16.35 8.89 -7.85
CA PRO A 342 15.19 9.48 -7.20
C PRO A 342 14.22 8.43 -6.62
N GLY A 343 13.34 8.88 -5.73
CA GLY A 343 12.13 8.13 -5.38
C GLY A 343 11.11 8.14 -6.53
N PHE A 344 10.30 7.09 -6.63
CA PHE A 344 9.30 6.97 -7.69
C PHE A 344 8.23 8.07 -7.66
N VAL A 345 7.95 8.67 -6.49
CA VAL A 345 6.94 9.73 -6.39
C VAL A 345 7.39 11.04 -7.03
N PRO A 346 8.53 11.64 -6.66
CA PRO A 346 9.02 12.81 -7.37
C PRO A 346 9.26 12.55 -8.87
N ALA A 347 9.69 11.33 -9.24
CA ALA A 347 9.98 10.98 -10.62
C ALA A 347 8.72 10.80 -11.49
N TYR A 348 7.70 10.10 -11.00
CA TYR A 348 6.62 9.59 -11.84
C TYR A 348 5.21 9.88 -11.31
N VAL A 349 4.98 9.82 -9.99
CA VAL A 349 3.61 9.83 -9.44
C VAL A 349 3.09 11.22 -9.05
N ARG A 350 3.96 12.16 -8.70
CA ARG A 350 3.55 13.48 -8.19
C ARG A 350 2.57 14.27 -9.07
N PRO A 351 2.65 14.25 -10.42
CA PRO A 351 1.65 14.90 -11.27
C PRO A 351 0.23 14.37 -11.03
N LEU A 352 0.07 13.08 -10.73
CA LEU A 352 -1.23 12.48 -10.36
C LEU A 352 -1.72 13.04 -9.02
N PHE A 353 -0.83 13.11 -8.02
CA PHE A 353 -1.15 13.70 -6.71
C PHE A 353 -1.57 15.16 -6.78
N CYS A 354 -0.98 15.94 -7.70
CA CYS A 354 -1.39 17.34 -7.93
C CYS A 354 -2.87 17.46 -8.35
N ARG A 355 -3.49 16.40 -8.90
CA ARG A 355 -4.92 16.35 -9.25
C ARG A 355 -5.76 15.55 -8.24
N GLY A 356 -5.19 15.20 -7.09
CA GLY A 356 -5.84 14.37 -6.07
C GLY A 356 -6.02 12.90 -6.49
N VAL A 357 -5.40 12.47 -7.59
CA VAL A 357 -5.45 11.09 -8.07
C VAL A 357 -4.55 10.24 -7.17
N GLY A 358 -5.02 9.06 -6.76
CA GLY A 358 -4.28 8.17 -5.88
C GLY A 358 -5.04 6.85 -5.69
N PRO A 359 -4.60 5.96 -4.77
CA PRO A 359 -5.03 4.57 -4.68
C PRO A 359 -6.43 4.38 -4.04
N PHE A 360 -7.43 5.03 -4.64
CA PHE A 360 -8.83 4.87 -4.34
C PHE A 360 -9.28 3.44 -4.60
N ARG A 361 -9.98 2.85 -3.65
CA ARG A 361 -10.40 1.44 -3.70
C ARG A 361 -11.76 1.23 -3.05
N TRP A 362 -12.41 0.15 -3.42
CA TRP A 362 -13.63 -0.30 -2.76
C TRP A 362 -13.68 -1.82 -2.59
N VAL A 363 -14.51 -2.26 -1.64
CA VAL A 363 -14.66 -3.66 -1.23
C VAL A 363 -16.14 -4.00 -1.12
N ALA A 364 -16.57 -5.08 -1.78
CA ALA A 364 -17.94 -5.58 -1.70
C ALA A 364 -18.14 -6.42 -0.43
N LEU A 365 -18.88 -5.89 0.56
CA LEU A 365 -19.09 -6.61 1.83
C LEU A 365 -19.94 -7.87 1.66
N SER A 366 -20.72 -7.97 0.58
CA SER A 366 -21.45 -9.17 0.19
C SER A 366 -20.53 -10.38 0.05
N GLY A 367 -19.29 -10.18 -0.38
CA GLY A 367 -18.41 -11.25 -0.81
C GLY A 367 -18.66 -11.72 -2.24
N ASP A 368 -19.61 -11.13 -2.95
CA ASP A 368 -19.96 -11.50 -4.32
C ASP A 368 -19.08 -10.75 -5.34
N PRO A 369 -18.28 -11.45 -6.17
CA PRO A 369 -17.50 -10.84 -7.25
C PRO A 369 -18.34 -10.00 -8.22
N GLU A 370 -19.60 -10.34 -8.43
CA GLU A 370 -20.49 -9.61 -9.36
C GLU A 370 -20.71 -8.17 -8.93
N ASP A 371 -20.68 -7.86 -7.63
CA ASP A 371 -20.77 -6.48 -7.15
C ASP A 371 -19.56 -5.64 -7.60
N ILE A 372 -18.37 -6.26 -7.69
CA ILE A 372 -17.20 -5.58 -8.26
C ILE A 372 -17.33 -5.41 -9.77
N TYR A 373 -17.82 -6.41 -10.50
CA TYR A 373 -17.99 -6.26 -11.95
C TYR A 373 -19.06 -5.23 -12.33
N LYS A 374 -20.13 -5.11 -11.55
CA LYS A 374 -21.13 -4.05 -11.71
C LYS A 374 -20.53 -2.66 -11.42
N THR A 375 -19.74 -2.53 -10.36
CA THR A 375 -19.05 -1.26 -10.08
C THR A 375 -18.00 -0.93 -11.15
N ASP A 376 -17.26 -1.90 -11.68
CA ASP A 376 -16.35 -1.70 -12.82
C ASP A 376 -17.12 -1.15 -14.04
N ALA A 377 -18.28 -1.72 -14.37
CA ALA A 377 -19.15 -1.23 -15.45
C ALA A 377 -19.67 0.19 -15.18
N LYS A 378 -20.10 0.47 -13.94
CA LYS A 378 -20.55 1.81 -13.53
C LYS A 378 -19.44 2.86 -13.64
N VAL A 379 -18.21 2.50 -13.31
CA VAL A 379 -17.06 3.42 -13.45
C VAL A 379 -16.86 3.78 -14.93
N LYS A 380 -16.93 2.79 -15.84
CA LYS A 380 -16.84 3.04 -17.29
C LYS A 380 -17.97 3.92 -17.82
N GLU A 381 -19.19 3.73 -17.31
CA GLU A 381 -20.35 4.57 -17.66
C GLU A 381 -20.16 6.03 -17.22
N LEU A 382 -19.64 6.26 -16.01
CA LEU A 382 -19.45 7.60 -15.44
C LEU A 382 -18.21 8.32 -15.96
N ILE A 383 -17.25 7.59 -16.51
CA ILE A 383 -15.99 8.11 -17.04
C ILE A 383 -15.77 7.55 -18.47
N PRO A 384 -16.64 7.90 -19.44
CA PRO A 384 -16.65 7.23 -20.75
C PRO A 384 -15.42 7.56 -21.61
N ASP A 385 -14.79 8.71 -21.38
CA ASP A 385 -13.75 9.26 -22.26
C ASP A 385 -12.31 8.96 -21.79
N ASP A 386 -12.12 8.15 -20.75
CA ASP A 386 -10.79 7.77 -20.23
C ASP A 386 -10.40 6.35 -20.66
N ALA A 387 -9.81 6.24 -21.85
CA ALA A 387 -9.38 4.96 -22.42
C ALA A 387 -8.32 4.23 -21.56
N HIS A 388 -7.46 4.98 -20.85
CA HIS A 388 -6.45 4.41 -19.96
C HIS A 388 -7.09 3.74 -18.75
N LEU A 389 -8.05 4.42 -18.12
CA LEU A 389 -8.84 3.87 -17.03
C LEU A 389 -9.66 2.64 -17.47
N HIS A 390 -10.27 2.67 -18.67
CA HIS A 390 -11.03 1.52 -19.17
C HIS A 390 -10.12 0.30 -19.40
N ARG A 391 -8.95 0.52 -20.00
CA ARG A 391 -7.94 -0.54 -20.17
C ARG A 391 -7.49 -1.09 -18.82
N TRP A 392 -7.26 -0.23 -17.84
CA TRP A 392 -6.97 -0.66 -16.46
C TRP A 392 -8.05 -1.60 -15.92
N LEU A 393 -9.34 -1.24 -16.04
CA LEU A 393 -10.44 -2.07 -15.54
C LEU A 393 -10.56 -3.41 -16.29
N ASP A 394 -10.35 -3.41 -17.61
CA ASP A 394 -10.34 -4.65 -18.41
C ASP A 394 -9.22 -5.59 -17.97
N MET A 395 -8.00 -5.06 -17.88
CA MET A 395 -6.84 -5.83 -17.40
C MET A 395 -7.03 -6.31 -15.97
N ALA A 396 -7.60 -5.48 -15.10
CA ALA A 396 -7.87 -5.82 -13.71
C ALA A 396 -8.92 -6.94 -13.59
N LYS A 397 -9.91 -7.00 -14.49
CA LYS A 397 -10.87 -8.10 -14.57
C LYS A 397 -10.25 -9.39 -15.10
N GLU A 398 -9.38 -9.30 -16.10
CA GLU A 398 -8.79 -10.48 -16.76
C GLU A 398 -7.64 -11.10 -15.96
N ARG A 399 -6.83 -10.28 -15.27
CA ARG A 399 -5.55 -10.69 -14.69
C ARG A 399 -5.51 -10.71 -13.17
N ILE A 400 -6.36 -9.93 -12.49
CA ILE A 400 -6.33 -9.84 -11.02
C ILE A 400 -7.35 -10.80 -10.41
N SER A 401 -6.85 -11.79 -9.68
CA SER A 401 -7.67 -12.65 -8.84
C SER A 401 -8.05 -11.91 -7.56
N PHE A 402 -9.31 -11.97 -7.14
CA PHE A 402 -9.71 -11.47 -5.83
C PHE A 402 -9.06 -12.28 -4.71
N GLN A 403 -8.80 -11.62 -3.57
CA GLN A 403 -8.25 -12.20 -2.35
C GLN A 403 -9.18 -11.81 -1.19
N GLY A 404 -9.83 -12.77 -0.52
CA GLY A 404 -10.78 -12.46 0.54
C GLY A 404 -12.09 -11.86 0.02
N LEU A 405 -12.50 -10.69 0.52
CA LEU A 405 -13.64 -9.94 -0.03
C LEU A 405 -13.26 -9.38 -1.42
N PRO A 406 -14.11 -9.57 -2.45
CA PRO A 406 -13.89 -8.94 -3.75
C PRO A 406 -13.72 -7.44 -3.59
N ALA A 407 -12.66 -6.92 -4.19
CA ALA A 407 -12.25 -5.54 -4.06
C ALA A 407 -11.66 -5.05 -5.37
N ARG A 408 -11.66 -3.74 -5.56
CA ARG A 408 -11.07 -3.09 -6.74
C ARG A 408 -10.23 -1.90 -6.31
N ILE A 409 -9.05 -1.79 -6.91
CA ILE A 409 -8.26 -0.55 -6.94
C ILE A 409 -8.57 0.18 -8.26
N CYS A 410 -8.79 1.50 -8.20
CA CYS A 410 -8.98 2.33 -9.38
C CYS A 410 -8.55 3.76 -9.05
N TRP A 411 -7.41 4.20 -9.59
CA TRP A 411 -6.86 5.52 -9.31
C TRP A 411 -7.69 6.62 -9.95
N VAL A 412 -8.38 7.39 -9.11
CA VAL A 412 -9.21 8.53 -9.53
C VAL A 412 -9.00 9.73 -8.61
N GLY A 413 -9.21 10.91 -9.17
CA GLY A 413 -8.87 12.20 -8.55
C GLY A 413 -10.00 12.93 -7.86
N LEU A 414 -9.69 14.17 -7.45
CA LEU A 414 -10.68 15.13 -6.99
C LEU A 414 -11.77 15.30 -8.05
N GLY A 415 -13.02 15.34 -7.62
CA GLY A 415 -14.18 15.45 -8.49
C GLY A 415 -14.74 14.10 -8.95
N LEU A 416 -13.92 13.06 -9.14
CA LEU A 416 -14.41 11.74 -9.54
C LEU A 416 -14.73 10.83 -8.35
N ARG A 417 -13.92 10.87 -7.28
CA ARG A 417 -14.13 10.01 -6.09
C ARG A 417 -15.54 10.14 -5.51
N HIS A 418 -16.04 11.37 -5.31
CA HIS A 418 -17.38 11.58 -4.76
C HIS A 418 -18.50 11.16 -5.74
N LYS A 419 -18.32 11.35 -7.06
CA LYS A 419 -19.29 10.90 -8.07
C LYS A 419 -19.42 9.38 -8.06
N LEU A 420 -18.30 8.67 -8.02
CA LEU A 420 -18.28 7.21 -7.92
C LEU A 420 -18.91 6.75 -6.61
N GLY A 421 -18.54 7.36 -5.48
CA GLY A 421 -19.11 6.98 -4.18
C GLY A 421 -20.62 7.16 -4.11
N LEU A 422 -21.15 8.28 -4.62
CA LEU A 422 -22.60 8.52 -4.68
C LEU A 422 -23.30 7.53 -5.60
N ALA A 423 -22.71 7.20 -6.75
CA ALA A 423 -23.26 6.20 -7.66
C ALA A 423 -23.27 4.81 -7.03
N PHE A 424 -22.20 4.41 -6.34
CA PHE A 424 -22.16 3.12 -5.64
C PHE A 424 -23.18 3.06 -4.51
N ASN A 425 -23.37 4.16 -3.78
CA ASN A 425 -24.41 4.24 -2.74
C ASN A 425 -25.82 4.09 -3.34
N GLU A 426 -26.10 4.72 -4.49
CA GLU A 426 -27.35 4.52 -5.23
C GLU A 426 -27.52 3.07 -5.70
N MET A 427 -26.45 2.43 -6.19
CA MET A 427 -26.52 1.02 -6.61
C MET A 427 -26.81 0.07 -5.44
N VAL A 428 -26.35 0.39 -4.21
CA VAL A 428 -26.74 -0.36 -3.00
C VAL A 428 -28.21 -0.10 -2.67
N ARG A 429 -28.66 1.16 -2.73
CA ARG A 429 -30.05 1.56 -2.47
C ARG A 429 -31.05 0.89 -3.42
N SER A 430 -30.70 0.80 -4.70
CA SER A 430 -31.54 0.19 -5.73
C SER A 430 -31.51 -1.34 -5.71
N GLY A 431 -30.58 -1.95 -4.97
CA GLY A 431 -30.35 -3.40 -4.95
C GLY A 431 -29.59 -3.92 -6.17
N GLU A 432 -29.03 -3.04 -7.01
CA GLU A 432 -28.10 -3.45 -8.07
C GLU A 432 -26.84 -4.11 -7.45
N LEU A 433 -26.33 -3.55 -6.35
CA LEU A 433 -25.33 -4.20 -5.49
C LEU A 433 -26.01 -4.96 -4.36
N SER A 434 -25.55 -6.17 -4.10
CA SER A 434 -26.24 -7.11 -3.20
C SER A 434 -26.08 -6.79 -1.71
N ALA A 435 -25.07 -6.01 -1.33
CA ALA A 435 -24.85 -5.49 0.01
C ALA A 435 -24.04 -4.19 -0.04
N PRO A 436 -23.90 -3.46 1.08
CA PRO A 436 -23.05 -2.27 1.17
C PRO A 436 -21.62 -2.49 0.70
N VAL A 437 -21.04 -1.43 0.15
CA VAL A 437 -19.63 -1.39 -0.25
C VAL A 437 -18.86 -0.46 0.67
N VAL A 438 -17.61 -0.84 0.95
CA VAL A 438 -16.67 0.00 1.69
C VAL A 438 -15.80 0.72 0.68
N ILE A 439 -15.65 2.04 0.80
CA ILE A 439 -14.74 2.86 -0.01
C ILE A 439 -13.61 3.34 0.89
N GLY A 440 -12.37 3.15 0.45
CA GLY A 440 -11.20 3.66 1.16
C GLY A 440 -10.03 3.88 0.21
N ARG A 441 -8.83 3.88 0.78
CA ARG A 441 -7.57 4.03 0.05
C ARG A 441 -6.40 3.55 0.89
N ASP A 442 -5.23 3.50 0.26
CA ASP A 442 -3.98 3.48 1.02
C ASP A 442 -3.79 4.79 1.81
N HIS A 443 -2.86 4.78 2.77
CA HIS A 443 -2.41 6.03 3.41
C HIS A 443 -1.44 6.80 2.51
N LEU A 444 -0.79 6.12 1.56
CA LEU A 444 -0.18 6.75 0.39
C LEU A 444 -1.29 7.37 -0.45
N ASP A 445 -1.44 8.69 -0.37
CA ASP A 445 -2.32 9.47 -1.24
C ASP A 445 -1.89 10.95 -1.18
N SER A 446 -2.36 11.73 -2.13
CA SER A 446 -1.97 13.12 -2.36
C SER A 446 -1.97 14.04 -1.13
N GLY A 447 -2.89 13.86 -0.18
CA GLY A 447 -3.04 14.74 0.99
C GLY A 447 -2.78 14.10 2.35
N SER A 448 -2.46 12.80 2.37
CA SER A 448 -2.57 11.99 3.59
C SER A 448 -1.25 11.48 4.13
N VAL A 449 -0.11 11.96 3.63
CA VAL A 449 1.20 11.49 4.06
C VAL A 449 2.27 12.59 3.98
N ALA A 450 3.11 12.63 5.01
CA ALA A 450 4.41 13.28 5.01
C ALA A 450 5.49 12.20 5.17
N SER A 451 6.39 12.09 4.19
CA SER A 451 7.40 11.04 4.07
C SER A 451 8.54 11.52 3.15
N PRO A 452 9.57 12.17 3.71
CA PRO A 452 10.64 12.83 2.95
C PRO A 452 11.50 11.90 2.08
N ASN A 453 11.44 10.59 2.30
CA ASN A 453 12.16 9.60 1.50
C ASN A 453 11.23 8.85 0.54
N ARG A 454 9.97 9.30 0.37
CA ARG A 454 8.97 8.68 -0.50
C ARG A 454 7.99 9.70 -1.07
N GLU A 455 6.79 9.86 -0.51
CA GLU A 455 5.73 10.66 -1.15
C GLU A 455 6.02 12.15 -1.21
N THR A 456 6.73 12.67 -0.21
CA THR A 456 7.03 14.10 -0.08
C THR A 456 8.51 14.39 -0.29
N GLU A 457 9.25 13.48 -0.89
CA GLU A 457 10.65 13.66 -1.25
C GLU A 457 10.83 14.79 -2.28
N ALA A 458 11.69 15.76 -1.99
CA ALA A 458 11.98 16.87 -2.90
C ALA A 458 10.69 17.64 -3.29
N MET A 459 9.92 18.10 -2.31
CA MET A 459 8.85 19.06 -2.57
C MET A 459 9.46 20.34 -3.17
N ARG A 460 8.74 20.96 -4.11
CA ARG A 460 9.23 22.13 -4.85
C ARG A 460 9.65 23.30 -3.97
N ASP A 461 8.99 23.47 -2.82
CA ASP A 461 9.23 24.50 -1.82
C ASP A 461 10.09 24.02 -0.63
N GLY A 462 10.56 22.77 -0.65
CA GLY A 462 11.32 22.15 0.44
C GLY A 462 10.49 21.71 1.65
N SER A 463 9.15 21.66 1.53
CA SER A 463 8.22 21.29 2.62
C SER A 463 8.15 19.77 2.93
N ASP A 464 9.18 19.01 2.55
CA ASP A 464 9.22 17.55 2.58
C ASP A 464 8.78 16.97 3.93
N ALA A 465 9.26 17.54 5.04
CA ALA A 465 9.06 17.04 6.39
C ALA A 465 7.84 17.66 7.12
N VAL A 466 7.06 18.53 6.47
CA VAL A 466 5.90 19.17 7.10
C VAL A 466 4.77 18.13 7.26
N SER A 467 4.53 17.70 8.50
CA SER A 467 3.54 16.66 8.81
C SER A 467 2.19 17.18 9.30
N ASP A 468 1.93 18.49 9.23
CA ASP A 468 0.62 19.05 9.54
C ASP A 468 -0.48 18.51 8.61
N TRP A 469 -0.14 18.30 7.32
CA TRP A 469 -1.07 17.86 6.28
C TRP A 469 -1.80 16.53 6.57
N PRO A 470 -1.13 15.41 6.88
CA PRO A 470 -1.81 14.16 7.24
C PRO A 470 -2.64 14.29 8.53
N LEU A 471 -2.24 15.12 9.48
CA LEU A 471 -3.03 15.39 10.69
C LEU A 471 -4.33 16.13 10.34
N LEU A 472 -4.24 17.19 9.53
CA LEU A 472 -5.38 17.95 9.04
C LEU A 472 -6.30 17.07 8.17
N ASN A 473 -5.74 16.20 7.33
CA ASN A 473 -6.52 15.23 6.55
C ASN A 473 -7.33 14.31 7.47
N ALA A 474 -6.72 13.74 8.52
CA ALA A 474 -7.44 12.92 9.49
C ALA A 474 -8.56 13.71 10.19
N MET A 475 -8.25 14.90 10.73
CA MET A 475 -9.22 15.75 11.41
C MET A 475 -10.40 16.14 10.51
N LEU A 476 -10.12 16.48 9.24
CA LEU A 476 -11.15 16.85 8.28
C LEU A 476 -12.02 15.65 7.86
N ASN A 477 -11.44 14.45 7.76
CA ASN A 477 -12.21 13.23 7.49
C ASN A 477 -13.09 12.83 8.68
N VAL A 478 -12.64 13.07 9.92
CA VAL A 478 -13.48 12.93 11.12
C VAL A 478 -14.65 13.92 11.05
N ALA A 479 -14.37 15.21 10.76
CA ALA A 479 -15.40 16.24 10.65
C ALA A 479 -16.34 16.05 9.44
N GLY A 480 -15.86 15.40 8.37
CA GLY A 480 -16.62 15.13 7.16
C GLY A 480 -17.63 13.98 7.30
N GLY A 481 -17.36 13.07 8.23
CA GLY A 481 -18.20 11.92 8.54
C GLY A 481 -17.76 10.61 7.88
N ALA A 482 -16.46 10.35 7.81
CA ALA A 482 -15.97 9.03 7.44
C ALA A 482 -16.45 7.96 8.45
N THR A 483 -16.53 6.69 8.04
CA THR A 483 -16.95 5.61 8.96
C THR A 483 -15.82 5.22 9.91
N TRP A 484 -14.57 5.18 9.45
CA TRP A 484 -13.41 5.16 10.34
C TRP A 484 -12.25 5.95 9.77
N VAL A 485 -11.44 6.50 10.68
CA VAL A 485 -10.27 7.33 10.37
C VAL A 485 -9.08 6.84 11.19
N SER A 486 -7.91 6.81 10.56
CA SER A 486 -6.68 6.37 11.20
C SER A 486 -5.58 7.43 11.08
N LEU A 487 -4.73 7.53 12.10
CA LEU A 487 -3.47 8.27 12.07
C LEU A 487 -2.33 7.33 12.51
N HIS A 488 -1.40 7.08 11.61
CA HIS A 488 -0.32 6.11 11.80
C HIS A 488 1.04 6.77 11.60
N HIS A 489 2.06 6.11 12.14
CA HIS A 489 3.45 6.53 12.03
C HIS A 489 4.33 5.42 11.46
N GLY A 490 5.23 5.80 10.54
CA GLY A 490 6.32 4.99 10.01
C GLY A 490 5.97 4.03 8.88
N GLY A 491 4.73 4.02 8.37
CA GLY A 491 4.32 3.11 7.30
C GLY A 491 5.19 3.23 6.04
N GLY A 492 5.56 2.08 5.50
CA GLY A 492 6.38 1.89 4.31
C GLY A 492 7.87 2.24 4.47
N VAL A 493 8.24 3.29 5.20
CA VAL A 493 9.66 3.75 5.33
C VAL A 493 10.29 3.47 6.70
N GLY A 494 9.50 2.99 7.66
CA GLY A 494 9.96 2.64 9.01
C GLY A 494 9.79 3.78 10.03
N MET A 495 10.05 3.45 11.30
CA MET A 495 9.92 4.40 12.42
C MET A 495 10.75 5.67 12.19
N GLY A 496 10.16 6.83 12.48
CA GLY A 496 10.81 8.14 12.35
C GLY A 496 10.68 8.80 10.96
N TYR A 497 10.30 8.05 9.92
CA TYR A 497 10.39 8.54 8.54
C TYR A 497 9.07 8.96 7.89
N SER A 498 7.91 8.67 8.49
CA SER A 498 6.63 9.14 7.94
C SER A 498 5.50 9.31 8.95
N GLN A 499 4.59 10.23 8.68
CA GLN A 499 3.31 10.36 9.38
C GLN A 499 2.20 10.41 8.34
N HIS A 500 1.11 9.68 8.56
CA HIS A 500 0.10 9.53 7.52
C HIS A 500 -1.27 9.09 8.06
N SER A 501 -2.32 9.42 7.31
CA SER A 501 -3.72 9.17 7.66
C SER A 501 -4.42 8.23 6.68
N GLY A 502 -5.34 7.43 7.20
CA GLY A 502 -6.26 6.61 6.43
C GLY A 502 -7.70 7.06 6.64
N VAL A 503 -8.53 6.83 5.63
CA VAL A 503 -9.95 7.10 5.67
C VAL A 503 -10.71 5.97 5.00
N VAL A 504 -11.84 5.60 5.59
CA VAL A 504 -12.77 4.66 5.01
C VAL A 504 -14.21 5.09 5.28
N ILE A 505 -15.08 4.96 4.28
CA ILE A 505 -16.49 5.31 4.33
C ILE A 505 -17.36 4.20 3.74
N VAL A 506 -18.48 3.92 4.38
CA VAL A 506 -19.45 2.90 3.95
C VAL A 506 -20.52 3.54 3.07
N CYS A 507 -20.81 2.89 1.94
CA CYS A 507 -21.97 3.15 1.11
C CYS A 507 -23.04 2.10 1.44
N ASP A 508 -23.97 2.44 2.33
CA ASP A 508 -25.02 1.53 2.82
C ASP A 508 -26.39 1.73 2.15
N GLY A 509 -26.47 2.61 1.15
CA GLY A 509 -27.70 2.96 0.44
C GLY A 509 -28.54 4.03 1.14
N SER A 510 -28.17 4.49 2.34
CA SER A 510 -28.93 5.54 3.04
C SER A 510 -28.75 6.93 2.41
N GLU A 511 -29.72 7.82 2.59
CA GLU A 511 -29.58 9.23 2.21
C GLU A 511 -28.60 9.98 3.14
N GLU A 512 -28.47 9.53 4.39
CA GLU A 512 -27.49 10.03 5.33
C GLU A 512 -26.06 9.74 4.83
N ALA A 513 -25.83 8.56 4.23
CA ALA A 513 -24.55 8.23 3.61
C ALA A 513 -24.22 9.14 2.43
N ASP A 514 -25.19 9.54 1.59
CA ASP A 514 -24.92 10.47 0.48
C ASP A 514 -24.26 11.76 0.96
N LYS A 515 -24.78 12.32 2.06
CA LYS A 515 -24.25 13.56 2.65
C LYS A 515 -22.82 13.38 3.16
N ARG A 516 -22.52 12.26 3.81
CA ARG A 516 -21.16 11.94 4.29
C ARG A 516 -20.21 11.68 3.12
N ILE A 517 -20.61 10.87 2.15
CA ILE A 517 -19.84 10.51 0.95
C ILE A 517 -19.48 11.75 0.14
N ALA A 518 -20.46 12.63 -0.13
CA ALA A 518 -20.23 13.86 -0.89
C ALA A 518 -19.19 14.77 -0.24
N ARG A 519 -19.18 14.87 1.10
CA ARG A 519 -18.19 15.67 1.85
C ARG A 519 -16.84 14.97 1.91
N VAL A 520 -16.80 13.72 2.37
CA VAL A 520 -15.55 12.98 2.64
C VAL A 520 -14.77 12.75 1.35
N LEU A 521 -15.42 12.26 0.28
CA LEU A 521 -14.75 11.97 -0.99
C LEU A 521 -14.48 13.21 -1.85
N TRP A 522 -14.94 14.38 -1.42
CA TRP A 522 -14.50 15.68 -1.94
C TRP A 522 -13.30 16.20 -1.13
N ASN A 523 -13.45 16.26 0.19
CA ASN A 523 -12.48 16.83 1.11
C ASN A 523 -11.17 16.05 1.10
N ASP A 524 -11.23 14.72 1.11
CA ASP A 524 -10.05 13.86 1.20
C ASP A 524 -9.05 14.10 0.05
N PRO A 525 -9.41 13.90 -1.24
CA PRO A 525 -8.51 14.27 -2.34
C PRO A 525 -8.30 15.79 -2.45
N GLY A 526 -9.27 16.60 -1.99
CA GLY A 526 -9.17 18.05 -1.93
C GLY A 526 -8.01 18.54 -1.06
N THR A 527 -7.73 17.86 0.06
CA THR A 527 -6.56 18.18 0.90
C THR A 527 -5.24 17.93 0.18
N GLY A 528 -5.18 16.95 -0.73
CA GLY A 528 -4.00 16.70 -1.55
C GLY A 528 -3.76 17.75 -2.61
N VAL A 529 -4.83 18.18 -3.29
CA VAL A 529 -4.75 19.32 -4.23
C VAL A 529 -4.35 20.59 -3.49
N MET A 530 -4.93 20.85 -2.31
CA MET A 530 -4.57 21.97 -1.43
C MET A 530 -3.07 21.95 -1.09
N ARG A 531 -2.57 20.83 -0.56
CA ARG A 531 -1.16 20.67 -0.15
C ARG A 531 -0.18 20.94 -1.30
N HIS A 532 -0.46 20.41 -2.48
CA HIS A 532 0.42 20.59 -3.64
C HIS A 532 0.28 22.00 -4.26
N ALA A 533 -0.90 22.61 -4.20
CA ALA A 533 -1.07 24.00 -4.63
C ALA A 533 -0.30 24.97 -3.73
N ASP A 534 -0.33 24.73 -2.41
CA ASP A 534 0.44 25.45 -1.39
C ASP A 534 1.95 25.35 -1.66
N ALA A 535 2.45 24.14 -1.92
CA ALA A 535 3.84 23.89 -2.31
C ALA A 535 4.26 24.45 -3.70
N GLY A 536 3.37 25.15 -4.39
CA GLY A 536 3.69 25.86 -5.63
C GLY A 536 3.63 25.01 -6.91
N TYR A 537 2.94 23.88 -6.91
CA TYR A 537 2.71 23.11 -8.14
C TYR A 537 1.57 23.71 -8.97
N GLU A 538 1.88 24.21 -10.17
CA GLU A 538 0.88 24.87 -11.04
C GLU A 538 -0.25 23.93 -11.48
N ILE A 539 0.04 22.64 -11.67
CA ILE A 539 -0.98 21.61 -11.95
C ILE A 539 -2.02 21.55 -10.82
N ALA A 540 -1.57 21.65 -9.57
CA ALA A 540 -2.46 21.60 -8.41
C ALA A 540 -3.27 22.90 -8.26
N LYS A 541 -2.65 24.07 -8.48
CA LYS A 541 -3.37 25.36 -8.50
C LYS A 541 -4.44 25.39 -9.60
N GLN A 542 -4.13 24.85 -10.77
CA GLN A 542 -5.07 24.75 -11.87
C GLN A 542 -6.22 23.78 -11.53
N CYS A 543 -5.92 22.61 -10.97
CA CYS A 543 -6.94 21.67 -10.50
C CYS A 543 -7.84 22.30 -9.42
N ALA A 544 -7.27 23.06 -8.47
CA ALA A 544 -8.03 23.77 -7.45
C ALA A 544 -9.02 24.78 -8.07
N LYS A 545 -8.60 25.54 -9.08
CA LYS A 545 -9.46 26.47 -9.82
C LYS A 545 -10.56 25.75 -10.60
N GLU A 546 -10.22 24.68 -11.33
CA GLU A 546 -11.17 23.85 -12.10
C GLU A 546 -12.28 23.27 -11.21
N GLN A 547 -11.91 22.81 -10.02
CA GLN A 547 -12.83 22.18 -9.06
C GLN A 547 -13.48 23.20 -8.10
N GLY A 548 -13.12 24.48 -8.18
CA GLY A 548 -13.67 25.51 -7.29
C GLY A 548 -13.31 25.33 -5.81
N LEU A 549 -12.11 24.80 -5.52
CA LEU A 549 -11.61 24.72 -4.15
C LEU A 549 -11.40 26.13 -3.59
N LYS A 550 -11.82 26.34 -2.34
CA LYS A 550 -11.63 27.60 -1.62
C LYS A 550 -10.32 27.56 -0.85
N LEU A 551 -9.23 27.97 -1.51
CA LEU A 551 -7.90 28.04 -0.93
C LEU A 551 -7.58 29.52 -0.61
N PRO A 552 -7.64 29.97 0.65
CA PRO A 552 -7.61 31.41 0.97
C PRO A 552 -6.36 32.18 0.51
N MET A 553 -5.26 31.48 0.26
CA MET A 553 -3.95 32.05 -0.09
C MET A 553 -3.49 31.73 -1.52
N VAL A 554 -4.34 31.10 -2.35
CA VAL A 554 -3.98 30.59 -3.71
C VAL A 554 -4.87 31.15 -4.80
#